data_AF-A0A2A3T1D1-F1
#
_entry.id   AF-A0A2A3T1D1-F1
#
_cell.length_a   1.000
_cell.length_b   1.000
_cell.length_c   1.000
_cell.angle_alpha   90.00
_cell.angle_beta   90.00
_cell.angle_gamma   90.00
#
_symmetry.space_group_name_H-M   'P 1'
#
loop_
_entity.id
_entity.type
_entity.pdbx_description
1 polymer ?
#
loop_
_entity_poly.entity_id
_entity_poly.type
_entity_poly.pdbx_seq_one_letter_code
_entity_poly.pdbx_strand_id
1 'polypeptide(L)'
;MFLHVKISGQIKFVIKSCAIFSILSLGFSLTGFLFPDDSSIIGDPLIVSNPSLEHILGHVFFGMIAGVLSLRLKYVFLIGAFALLLDADHLLQFFNVEMISRMVHSVPFAIIIAVIMLYVFGKKDYRLAAISFSAIISHIAFDVWFVGQIYPGSTSGFPLFSPFTVEIIRFQG
;
A
#
# COMPACT_ATOMS: atom_id res chain seq x y z
N MET A 1 1.74 11.38 -34.70
CA MET A 1 3.00 11.05 -34.01
C MET A 1 3.11 11.66 -32.59
N PHE A 2 2.90 12.96 -32.40
CA PHE A 2 3.01 13.63 -31.09
C PHE A 2 2.06 13.11 -29.98
N LEU A 3 0.78 12.83 -30.29
CA LEU A 3 -0.18 12.31 -29.32
C LEU A 3 0.23 10.92 -28.80
N HIS A 4 0.64 10.04 -29.73
CA HIS A 4 1.09 8.68 -29.43
C HIS A 4 2.36 8.66 -28.54
N VAL A 5 3.32 9.55 -28.80
CA VAL A 5 4.52 9.72 -27.96
C VAL A 5 4.18 10.19 -26.55
N LYS A 6 3.19 11.08 -26.38
CA LYS A 6 2.72 11.55 -25.06
C LYS A 6 2.02 10.45 -24.26
N ILE A 7 1.15 9.66 -24.90
CA ILE A 7 0.44 8.54 -24.24
C ILE A 7 1.44 7.46 -23.81
N SER A 8 2.38 7.09 -24.69
CA SER A 8 3.44 6.12 -24.37
C SER A 8 4.27 6.58 -23.16
N GLY A 9 4.60 7.87 -23.07
CA GLY A 9 5.31 8.43 -21.92
C GLY A 9 4.53 8.33 -20.60
N GLN A 10 3.22 8.57 -20.64
CA GLN A 10 2.36 8.43 -19.45
C GLN A 10 2.21 6.98 -19.00
N ILE A 11 2.01 6.05 -19.95
CA ILE A 11 1.93 4.62 -19.64
C ILE A 11 3.24 4.13 -19.02
N LYS A 12 4.39 4.50 -19.60
CA LYS A 12 5.71 4.18 -19.05
C LYS A 12 5.88 4.73 -17.63
N PHE A 13 5.44 5.97 -17.40
CA PHE A 13 5.47 6.58 -16.07
C PHE A 13 4.63 5.80 -15.06
N VAL A 14 3.39 5.44 -15.41
CA VAL A 14 2.49 4.67 -14.53
C VAL A 14 3.07 3.29 -14.22
N ILE A 15 3.45 2.52 -15.24
CA ILE A 15 4.03 1.17 -15.06
C ILE A 15 5.28 1.23 -14.18
N LYS A 16 6.21 2.14 -14.49
CA LYS A 16 7.43 2.32 -13.69
C LYS A 16 7.11 2.66 -12.24
N SER A 17 6.14 3.55 -12.02
CA SER A 17 5.72 3.97 -10.69
C SER A 17 5.13 2.81 -9.89
N CYS A 18 4.22 2.04 -10.50
CA CYS A 18 3.64 0.84 -9.87
C CYS A 18 4.71 -0.20 -9.55
N ALA A 19 5.61 -0.50 -10.50
CA ALA A 19 6.66 -1.48 -10.29
C ALA A 19 7.59 -1.11 -9.11
N ILE A 20 8.03 0.16 -9.05
CA ILE A 20 8.86 0.63 -7.94
C ILE A 20 8.09 0.56 -6.62
N PHE A 21 6.83 1.02 -6.60
CA PHE A 21 6.01 1.00 -5.39
C PHE A 21 5.87 -0.43 -4.85
N SER A 22 5.49 -1.39 -5.69
CA SER A 22 5.34 -2.79 -5.30
C SER A 22 6.64 -3.44 -4.83
N ILE A 23 7.77 -3.17 -5.51
CA ILE A 23 9.08 -3.68 -5.09
C ILE A 23 9.46 -3.14 -3.71
N LEU A 24 9.19 -1.86 -3.45
CA LEU A 24 9.46 -1.25 -2.15
C LEU A 24 8.54 -1.81 -1.06
N SER A 25 7.24 -2.02 -1.34
CA SER A 25 6.32 -2.65 -0.39
C SER A 25 6.75 -4.08 -0.05
N LEU A 26 7.02 -4.90 -1.07
CA LEU A 26 7.49 -6.26 -0.86
C LEU A 26 8.84 -6.28 -0.11
N GLY A 27 9.80 -5.45 -0.54
CA GLY A 27 11.12 -5.37 0.06
C GLY A 27 11.11 -4.89 1.50
N PHE A 28 10.25 -3.92 1.84
CA PHE A 28 10.10 -3.46 3.22
C PHE A 28 9.42 -4.53 4.09
N SER A 29 8.52 -5.32 3.54
CA SER A 29 7.88 -6.43 4.27
C SER A 29 8.88 -7.49 4.74
N LEU A 30 9.97 -7.69 3.98
CA LEU A 30 11.06 -8.58 4.37
C LEU A 30 11.81 -8.11 5.63
N THR A 31 11.65 -6.85 6.06
CA THR A 31 12.20 -6.40 7.35
C THR A 31 11.53 -7.08 8.55
N GLY A 32 10.39 -7.76 8.35
CA GLY A 32 9.78 -8.62 9.37
C GLY A 32 10.70 -9.75 9.84
N PHE A 33 11.66 -10.20 9.01
CA PHE A 33 12.67 -11.19 9.42
C PHE A 33 13.64 -10.69 10.49
N LEU A 34 13.64 -9.40 10.81
CA LEU A 34 14.41 -8.84 11.92
C LEU A 34 13.74 -9.09 13.28
N PHE A 35 12.52 -9.63 13.29
CA PHE A 35 11.69 -9.87 14.47
C PHE A 35 11.26 -11.36 14.53
N PRO A 36 12.21 -12.30 14.65
CA PRO A 36 11.91 -13.72 14.58
C PRO A 36 10.94 -14.17 15.68
N ASP A 37 11.06 -13.61 16.88
CA ASP A 37 10.24 -13.96 18.04
C ASP A 37 8.76 -13.53 17.89
N ASP A 38 8.47 -12.57 17.01
CA ASP A 38 7.12 -12.03 16.75
C ASP A 38 6.54 -12.51 15.40
N SER A 39 7.35 -13.17 14.58
CA SER A 39 6.96 -13.62 13.25
C SER A 39 6.26 -14.98 13.28
N SER A 40 5.36 -15.22 12.34
CA SER A 40 4.70 -16.52 12.21
C SER A 40 4.30 -16.83 10.77
N ILE A 41 4.03 -18.10 10.47
CA ILE A 41 3.42 -18.51 9.21
C ILE A 41 1.95 -18.11 9.26
N ILE A 42 1.57 -17.12 8.44
CA ILE A 42 0.19 -16.58 8.41
C ILE A 42 -0.80 -17.59 7.78
N GLY A 43 -0.37 -18.30 6.73
CA GLY A 43 -1.21 -19.22 5.95
C GLY A 43 -1.46 -18.72 4.53
N ASP A 44 -2.34 -19.39 3.77
CA ASP A 44 -2.67 -19.02 2.39
C ASP A 44 -3.45 -17.69 2.35
N PRO A 45 -2.97 -16.65 1.63
CA PRO A 45 -3.62 -15.34 1.61
C PRO A 45 -5.03 -15.37 1.01
N LEU A 46 -5.33 -16.33 0.12
CA LEU A 46 -6.66 -16.49 -0.47
C LEU A 46 -7.67 -17.05 0.52
N ILE A 47 -7.21 -17.77 1.54
CA ILE A 47 -8.05 -18.37 2.59
C ILE A 47 -8.13 -17.43 3.80
N VAL A 48 -6.98 -16.95 4.28
CA VAL A 48 -6.87 -16.16 5.52
C VAL A 48 -7.45 -14.76 5.32
N SER A 49 -7.15 -14.12 4.18
CA SER A 49 -7.63 -12.76 3.90
C SER A 49 -8.99 -12.77 3.21
N ASN A 50 -9.37 -13.88 2.56
CA ASN A 50 -10.61 -14.06 1.80
C ASN A 50 -11.02 -12.79 1.01
N PRO A 51 -10.15 -12.29 0.11
CA PRO A 51 -10.34 -10.97 -0.49
C PRO A 51 -11.59 -10.97 -1.38
N SER A 52 -12.55 -10.11 -1.05
CA SER A 52 -13.75 -9.91 -1.86
C SER A 52 -13.52 -8.86 -2.96
N LEU A 53 -14.38 -8.84 -3.97
CA LEU A 53 -14.32 -7.80 -5.01
C LEU A 53 -14.53 -6.40 -4.41
N GLU A 54 -15.40 -6.29 -3.42
CA GLU A 54 -15.66 -5.04 -2.69
C GLU A 54 -14.43 -4.57 -1.93
N HIS A 55 -13.67 -5.49 -1.32
CA HIS A 55 -12.42 -5.17 -0.63
C HIS A 55 -11.38 -4.65 -1.63
N ILE A 56 -11.12 -5.39 -2.72
CA ILE A 56 -10.15 -5.03 -3.76
C ILE A 56 -10.50 -3.69 -4.43
N LEU A 57 -11.74 -3.55 -4.90
CA LEU A 57 -12.19 -2.32 -5.57
C LEU A 57 -12.30 -1.15 -4.58
N GLY A 58 -12.65 -1.44 -3.34
CA GLY A 58 -12.71 -0.46 -2.27
C GLY A 58 -11.36 0.22 -2.04
N HIS A 59 -10.25 -0.53 -1.98
CA HIS A 59 -8.91 0.07 -1.93
C HIS A 59 -8.65 1.02 -3.10
N VAL A 60 -8.99 0.59 -4.32
CA VAL A 60 -8.79 1.40 -5.53
C VAL A 60 -9.59 2.70 -5.45
N PHE A 61 -10.88 2.63 -5.14
CA PHE A 61 -11.75 3.81 -5.10
C PHE A 61 -11.44 4.73 -3.93
N PHE A 62 -11.15 4.20 -2.74
CA PHE A 62 -10.78 5.00 -1.56
C PHE A 62 -9.44 5.72 -1.79
N GLY A 63 -8.48 5.03 -2.43
CA GLY A 63 -7.25 5.65 -2.91
C GLY A 63 -7.53 6.77 -3.92
N MET A 64 -8.35 6.52 -4.94
CA MET A 64 -8.73 7.53 -5.94
C MET A 64 -9.35 8.78 -5.30
N ILE A 65 -10.21 8.63 -4.28
CA ILE A 65 -10.80 9.75 -3.53
C ILE A 65 -9.68 10.61 -2.90
N ALA A 66 -8.72 9.98 -2.22
CA ALA A 66 -7.56 10.70 -1.67
C ALA A 66 -6.73 11.39 -2.76
N GLY A 67 -6.68 10.81 -3.96
CA GLY A 67 -5.98 11.35 -5.12
C GLY A 67 -6.61 12.57 -5.76
N VAL A 68 -7.88 12.87 -5.51
CA VAL A 68 -8.57 14.03 -6.13
C VAL A 68 -7.83 15.34 -5.84
N LEU A 69 -7.25 15.46 -4.64
CA LEU A 69 -6.46 16.62 -4.21
C LEU A 69 -5.15 16.82 -5.00
N SER A 70 -4.70 15.82 -5.77
CA SER A 70 -3.55 15.97 -6.68
C SER A 70 -3.85 16.89 -7.88
N LEU A 71 -5.14 17.14 -8.16
CA LEU A 71 -5.65 17.94 -9.28
C LEU A 71 -5.20 17.45 -10.67
N ARG A 72 -4.80 16.17 -10.80
CA ARG A 72 -4.47 15.55 -12.10
C ARG A 72 -4.92 14.10 -12.15
N LEU A 73 -5.73 13.76 -13.17
CA LEU A 73 -6.28 12.41 -13.35
C LEU A 73 -5.25 11.30 -13.30
N LYS A 74 -4.06 11.50 -13.88
CA LYS A 74 -3.00 10.47 -13.84
C LYS A 74 -2.59 10.08 -12.40
N TYR A 75 -2.64 11.03 -11.46
CA TYR A 75 -2.30 10.76 -10.07
C TYR A 75 -3.49 10.19 -9.29
N VAL A 76 -4.73 10.55 -9.66
CA VAL A 76 -5.95 9.93 -9.14
C VAL A 76 -5.96 8.43 -9.39
N PHE A 77 -5.73 8.00 -10.62
CA PHE A 77 -5.67 6.57 -10.93
C PHE A 77 -4.43 5.89 -10.32
N LEU A 78 -3.30 6.60 -10.27
CA LEU A 78 -2.07 6.04 -9.72
C LEU A 78 -2.15 5.78 -8.22
N ILE A 79 -2.78 6.66 -7.44
CA ILE A 79 -2.99 6.39 -6.00
C ILE A 79 -3.95 5.22 -5.76
N GLY A 80 -4.98 5.06 -6.61
CA GLY A 80 -5.86 3.88 -6.52
C GLY A 80 -5.09 2.59 -6.79
N ALA A 81 -4.19 2.60 -7.78
CA ALA A 81 -3.29 1.48 -8.03
C ALA A 81 -2.33 1.25 -6.85
N PHE A 82 -1.71 2.31 -6.29
CA PHE A 82 -0.82 2.17 -5.13
C PHE A 82 -1.51 1.64 -3.89
N ALA A 83 -2.75 2.07 -3.62
CA ALA A 83 -3.53 1.57 -2.49
C ALA A 83 -3.73 0.06 -2.62
N LEU A 84 -4.04 -0.46 -3.81
CA LEU A 84 -4.13 -1.91 -4.02
C LEU A 84 -2.76 -2.60 -3.96
N LEU A 85 -1.72 -2.00 -4.55
CA LEU A 85 -0.37 -2.59 -4.61
C LEU A 85 0.38 -2.55 -3.27
N LEU A 86 -0.17 -1.89 -2.25
CA LEU A 86 0.39 -1.93 -0.91
C LEU A 86 0.39 -3.35 -0.36
N ASP A 87 -0.68 -4.11 -0.63
CA ASP A 87 -0.88 -5.51 -0.26
C ASP A 87 0.02 -6.51 -0.99
N ALA A 88 1.04 -6.02 -1.70
CA ALA A 88 2.07 -6.89 -2.27
C ALA A 88 2.80 -7.71 -1.18
N ASP A 89 2.71 -7.33 0.10
CA ASP A 89 3.24 -8.09 1.23
C ASP A 89 2.55 -9.47 1.38
N HIS A 90 1.29 -9.61 0.98
CA HIS A 90 0.60 -10.89 0.94
C HIS A 90 1.26 -11.91 -0.01
N LEU A 91 2.05 -11.47 -1.00
CA LEU A 91 2.77 -12.39 -1.88
C LEU A 91 3.77 -13.26 -1.11
N LEU A 92 4.29 -12.78 0.03
CA LEU A 92 5.19 -13.55 0.88
C LEU A 92 4.51 -14.78 1.48
N GLN A 93 3.20 -14.71 1.71
CA GLN A 93 2.43 -15.81 2.29
C GLN A 93 2.42 -17.07 1.39
N PHE A 94 2.46 -16.90 0.06
CA PHE A 94 2.54 -18.04 -0.89
C PHE A 94 3.85 -18.84 -0.77
N PHE A 95 4.90 -18.26 -0.18
CA PHE A 95 6.18 -18.94 0.02
C PHE A 95 6.26 -19.68 1.36
N ASN A 96 5.20 -19.63 2.19
CA ASN A 96 5.13 -20.27 3.50
C ASN A 96 6.32 -19.89 4.41
N VAL A 97 6.68 -18.60 4.40
CA VAL A 97 7.74 -18.03 5.25
C VAL A 97 7.15 -17.39 6.50
N GLU A 98 7.91 -17.39 7.59
CA GLU A 98 7.55 -16.63 8.79
C GLU A 98 7.62 -15.14 8.50
N MET A 99 6.55 -14.42 8.79
CA MET A 99 6.50 -12.99 8.54
C MET A 99 5.62 -12.28 9.57
N ILE A 100 5.71 -10.96 9.58
CA ILE A 100 4.80 -10.11 10.33
C ILE A 100 3.76 -9.57 9.37
N SER A 101 2.48 -9.72 9.74
CA SER A 101 1.38 -9.26 8.91
C SER A 101 1.40 -7.74 8.79
N ARG A 102 1.11 -7.22 7.59
CA ARG A 102 0.87 -5.80 7.35
C ARG A 102 2.07 -4.91 7.66
N MET A 103 3.30 -5.42 7.52
CA MET A 103 4.52 -4.64 7.83
C MET A 103 4.57 -3.29 7.12
N VAL A 104 4.06 -3.19 5.90
CA VAL A 104 4.03 -1.94 5.11
C VAL A 104 2.93 -0.95 5.51
N HIS A 105 2.04 -1.33 6.43
CA HIS A 105 0.95 -0.49 6.90
C HIS A 105 1.43 0.44 8.03
N SER A 106 2.51 1.18 7.77
CA SER A 106 3.21 1.94 8.79
C SER A 106 3.58 3.35 8.33
N VAL A 107 3.63 4.27 9.30
CA VAL A 107 3.99 5.67 9.07
C VAL A 107 5.44 5.79 8.62
N PRO A 108 6.43 5.08 9.21
CA PRO A 108 7.79 5.11 8.70
C PRO A 108 7.89 4.66 7.25
N PHE A 109 7.19 3.57 6.86
CA PHE A 109 7.17 3.14 5.47
C PHE A 109 6.55 4.21 4.55
N ALA A 110 5.46 4.84 4.98
CA ALA A 110 4.82 5.92 4.21
C ALA A 110 5.76 7.08 3.93
N ILE A 111 6.58 7.47 4.89
CA ILE A 111 7.61 8.51 4.71
C ILE A 111 8.70 8.01 3.76
N ILE A 112 9.23 6.80 4.00
CA ILE A 112 10.31 6.22 3.19
C ILE A 112 9.90 6.13 1.72
N ILE A 113 8.73 5.56 1.42
CA ILE A 113 8.29 5.40 0.03
C ILE A 113 8.05 6.75 -0.64
N ALA A 114 7.49 7.73 0.06
CA ALA A 114 7.30 9.08 -0.47
C ALA A 114 8.63 9.73 -0.85
N VAL A 115 9.64 9.61 0.01
CA VAL A 115 10.99 10.10 -0.25
C VAL A 115 11.61 9.35 -1.43
N ILE A 116 11.60 8.03 -1.45
CA ILE A 116 12.20 7.26 -2.56
C ILE A 116 11.51 7.62 -3.89
N MET A 117 10.19 7.69 -3.92
CA MET A 117 9.42 8.03 -5.11
C MET A 117 9.73 9.46 -5.60
N LEU A 118 9.92 10.42 -4.69
CA LEU A 118 10.38 11.76 -5.06
C LEU A 118 11.75 11.73 -5.75
N TYR A 119 12.70 10.99 -5.19
CA TYR A 119 14.09 10.96 -5.66
C TYR A 119 14.24 10.19 -6.97
N VAL A 120 13.62 9.01 -7.09
CA VAL A 120 13.71 8.16 -8.30
C VAL A 120 13.09 8.84 -9.52
N PHE A 121 12.12 9.74 -9.31
CA PHE A 121 11.47 10.52 -10.38
C PHE A 121 11.99 11.96 -10.50
N GLY A 122 13.22 12.22 -10.03
CA GLY A 122 13.97 13.43 -10.36
C GLY A 122 13.73 14.63 -9.44
N LYS A 123 13.24 14.41 -8.21
CA LYS A 123 13.12 15.39 -7.12
C LYS A 123 12.21 16.60 -7.38
N LYS A 124 11.42 16.56 -8.45
CA LYS A 124 10.51 17.67 -8.83
C LYS A 124 9.03 17.29 -8.75
N ASP A 125 8.72 16.00 -8.64
CA ASP A 125 7.36 15.51 -8.61
C ASP A 125 6.87 15.30 -7.17
N TYR A 126 6.62 16.41 -6.47
CA TYR A 126 6.07 16.39 -5.11
C TYR A 126 4.66 15.78 -5.03
N ARG A 127 3.92 15.78 -6.15
CA ARG A 127 2.61 15.12 -6.21
C ARG A 127 2.77 13.62 -6.13
N LEU A 128 3.75 13.05 -6.83
CA LEU A 128 4.05 11.62 -6.74
C LEU A 128 4.42 11.23 -5.29
N ALA A 129 5.26 12.02 -4.62
CA ALA A 129 5.61 11.79 -3.22
C ALA A 129 4.36 11.83 -2.32
N ALA A 130 3.54 12.86 -2.46
CA ALA A 130 2.33 13.04 -1.67
C ALA A 130 1.34 11.89 -1.89
N ILE A 131 1.09 11.47 -3.12
CA ILE A 131 0.16 10.36 -3.38
C ILE A 131 0.72 9.00 -2.94
N SER A 132 2.04 8.78 -2.98
CA SER A 132 2.64 7.54 -2.47
C SER A 132 2.48 7.44 -0.96
N PHE A 133 2.66 8.54 -0.23
CA PHE A 133 2.34 8.62 1.20
C PHE A 133 0.84 8.37 1.44
N SER A 134 0.00 9.13 0.74
CA SER A 134 -1.45 9.07 0.93
C SER A 134 -2.06 7.72 0.56
N ALA A 135 -1.45 6.96 -0.35
CA ALA A 135 -1.90 5.61 -0.69
C ALA A 135 -1.96 4.71 0.56
N ILE A 136 -0.93 4.77 1.40
CA ILE A 136 -0.85 3.97 2.63
C ILE A 136 -1.89 4.40 3.64
N ILE A 137 -2.04 5.71 3.85
CA ILE A 137 -3.05 6.24 4.76
C ILE A 137 -4.46 5.89 4.27
N SER A 138 -4.73 6.02 2.97
CA SER A 138 -6.04 5.67 2.39
C SER A 138 -6.32 4.18 2.48
N HIS A 139 -5.30 3.33 2.33
CA HIS A 139 -5.42 1.89 2.45
C HIS A 139 -5.80 1.51 3.88
N ILE A 140 -5.01 1.97 4.87
CA ILE A 140 -5.28 1.72 6.30
C ILE A 140 -6.67 2.23 6.68
N ALA A 141 -7.03 3.44 6.26
CA ALA A 141 -8.34 4.02 6.54
C ALA A 141 -9.49 3.19 5.95
N PHE A 142 -9.32 2.67 4.72
CA PHE A 142 -10.31 1.80 4.11
C PHE A 142 -10.44 0.47 4.87
N ASP A 143 -9.33 -0.16 5.28
CA ASP A 143 -9.37 -1.40 6.05
C ASP A 143 -10.06 -1.24 7.42
N VAL A 144 -9.84 -0.10 8.09
CA VAL A 144 -10.54 0.22 9.34
C VAL A 144 -12.04 0.40 9.06
N TRP A 145 -12.38 1.21 8.07
CA TRP A 145 -13.78 1.49 7.75
C TRP A 145 -14.53 0.23 7.29
N PHE A 146 -13.95 -0.54 6.39
CA PHE A 146 -14.57 -1.70 5.75
C PHE A 146 -14.85 -2.81 6.76
N VAL A 147 -13.92 -3.09 7.69
CA VAL A 147 -14.15 -4.09 8.74
C VAL A 147 -15.32 -3.69 9.64
N GLY A 148 -15.45 -2.40 9.97
CA GLY A 148 -16.56 -1.87 10.77
C GLY A 148 -17.91 -1.99 10.06
N GLN A 149 -17.93 -1.92 8.73
CA GLN A 149 -19.16 -2.11 7.94
C GLN A 149 -19.59 -3.58 7.88
N ILE A 150 -18.65 -4.52 7.74
CA ILE A 150 -18.98 -5.95 7.59
C ILE A 150 -19.19 -6.62 8.95
N TYR A 151 -18.42 -6.21 9.96
CA TYR A 151 -18.44 -6.77 11.30
C TYR A 151 -18.57 -5.63 12.33
N PRO A 152 -19.79 -5.18 12.64
CA PRO A 152 -20.00 -4.10 13.59
C PRO A 152 -19.35 -4.36 14.96
N GLY A 153 -18.56 -3.40 15.45
CA GLY A 153 -17.81 -3.53 16.70
C GLY A 153 -16.46 -4.27 16.59
N SER A 154 -16.05 -4.66 15.39
CA SER A 154 -14.72 -5.22 15.13
C SER A 154 -13.63 -4.15 15.06
N THR A 155 -12.38 -4.59 15.03
CA THR A 155 -11.20 -3.71 14.96
C THR A 155 -10.22 -4.18 13.90
N SER A 156 -9.58 -3.25 13.20
CA SER A 156 -8.42 -3.53 12.33
C SER A 156 -7.12 -3.17 13.05
N GLY A 157 -6.11 -4.04 12.92
CA GLY A 157 -4.81 -3.89 13.59
C GLY A 157 -3.67 -3.68 12.61
N PHE A 158 -2.71 -2.80 12.95
CA PHE A 158 -1.56 -2.50 12.10
C PHE A 158 -0.28 -2.24 12.94
N PRO A 159 0.90 -2.67 12.46
CA PRO A 159 2.18 -2.32 13.07
C PRO A 159 2.61 -0.91 12.62
N LEU A 160 1.93 0.14 13.10
CA LEU A 160 2.06 1.51 12.56
C LEU A 160 3.47 2.12 12.63
N PHE A 161 4.32 1.58 13.49
CA PHE A 161 5.68 2.05 13.72
C PHE A 161 6.75 1.06 13.24
N SER A 162 6.38 0.08 12.41
CA SER A 162 7.34 -0.80 11.77
C SER A 162 8.34 0.02 10.92
N PRO A 163 9.62 -0.40 10.86
CA PRO A 163 10.20 -1.60 11.45
C PRO A 163 10.90 -1.27 12.78
N PHE A 164 10.53 -0.19 13.48
CA PHE A 164 11.14 0.14 14.77
C PHE A 164 10.51 -0.65 15.91
N THR A 165 9.21 -0.89 15.82
CA THR A 165 8.45 -1.83 16.66
C THR A 165 7.39 -2.50 15.80
N VAL A 166 6.99 -3.70 16.19
CA VAL A 166 5.97 -4.50 15.51
C VAL A 166 4.70 -4.63 16.35
N GLU A 167 4.58 -3.82 17.40
CA GLU A 167 3.37 -3.71 18.22
C GLU A 167 2.16 -3.32 17.36
N ILE A 168 1.08 -4.08 17.52
CA ILE A 168 -0.16 -3.91 16.76
C ILE A 168 -1.05 -2.87 17.45
N ILE A 169 -1.25 -1.75 16.78
CA ILE A 169 -2.24 -0.73 17.18
C ILE A 169 -3.56 -1.06 16.50
N ARG A 170 -4.62 -1.12 17.30
CA ARG A 170 -5.98 -1.44 16.85
C ARG A 170 -6.83 -0.19 16.71
N PHE A 171 -7.61 -0.13 15.65
CA PHE A 171 -8.59 0.91 15.39
C PHE A 171 -9.98 0.31 15.25
N GLN A 172 -10.97 1.00 15.81
CA GLN A 172 -12.38 0.67 15.65
C GLN A 172 -12.92 1.38 14.41
N GLY A 173 -13.62 0.63 13.56
CA GLY A 173 -14.31 1.12 12.35
C GLY A 173 -15.74 1.56 12.60
#